data_AF-A0A356QLG6-F1
#
_entry.id   AF-A0A356QLG6-F1
#
_cell.length_a   1.000
_cell.length_b   1.000
_cell.length_c   1.000
_cell.angle_alpha   90.00
_cell.angle_beta   90.00
_cell.angle_gamma   90.00
#
_symmetry.space_group_name_H-M   'P 1'
#
loop_
_entity.id
_entity.type
_entity.pdbx_description
1 polymer ?
#
loop_
_entity_poly.entity_id
_entity_poly.type
_entity_poly.pdbx_seq_one_letter_code
_entity_poly.pdbx_strand_id
1 'polypeptide(L)'
;MTNNDIVQKLWNLCDVLRDDGINYSDYVTELVLLLFIKMVHENTEAGTLKKHPLPEGCRWTDLNGKSGINLLNDYKRILLSLSTGKDGDGTLVHDDPLISAIYADAQTRLREPRHLEQMIKTLDQIDWFSAQKDGLGDLYEGLLEKNANETKSGAGQYFTPRAL
;
A
#
# COMPACT_ATOMS: atom_id res chain seq x y z
N MET A 1 -17.57 -10.05 -3.62
CA MET A 1 -16.84 -9.29 -4.66
C MET A 1 -15.87 -10.25 -5.29
N THR A 2 -15.74 -10.22 -6.60
CA THR A 2 -14.68 -10.97 -7.28
C THR A 2 -13.39 -10.15 -7.24
N ASN A 3 -12.21 -10.76 -7.39
CA ASN A 3 -10.94 -10.04 -7.47
C ASN A 3 -10.95 -8.89 -8.49
N ASN A 4 -11.65 -9.07 -9.61
CA ASN A 4 -11.78 -8.05 -10.65
C ASN A 4 -12.47 -6.79 -10.11
N ASP A 5 -13.51 -6.91 -9.27
CA ASP A 5 -14.20 -5.76 -8.69
C ASP A 5 -13.30 -4.92 -7.78
N ILE A 6 -12.40 -5.58 -7.03
CA ILE A 6 -11.45 -4.90 -6.13
C ILE A 6 -10.36 -4.21 -6.97
N VAL A 7 -9.82 -4.88 -7.98
CA VAL A 7 -8.87 -4.29 -8.93
C VAL A 7 -9.49 -3.07 -9.61
N GLN A 8 -10.76 -3.14 -10.03
CA GLN A 8 -11.46 -1.97 -10.60
C GLN A 8 -11.63 -0.85 -9.57
N LYS A 9 -11.99 -1.15 -8.32
CA LYS A 9 -12.14 -0.12 -7.27
C LYS A 9 -10.82 0.60 -6.99
N LEU A 10 -9.71 -0.13 -6.89
CA LEU A 10 -8.38 0.43 -6.74
C LEU A 10 -7.96 1.21 -7.99
N TRP A 11 -8.24 0.69 -9.18
CA TRP A 11 -7.92 1.39 -10.43
C TRP A 11 -8.68 2.72 -10.59
N ASN A 12 -9.98 2.74 -10.27
CA ASN A 12 -10.80 3.95 -10.34
C ASN A 12 -10.28 5.05 -9.41
N LEU A 13 -9.71 4.67 -8.27
CA LEU A 13 -9.04 5.62 -7.39
C LEU A 13 -7.80 6.23 -8.05
N CYS A 14 -7.03 5.44 -8.80
CA CYS A 14 -5.89 5.94 -9.55
C CYS A 14 -6.29 7.03 -10.54
N ASP A 15 -7.41 6.84 -11.25
CA ASP A 15 -7.89 7.83 -12.23
C ASP A 15 -8.25 9.16 -11.56
N VAL A 16 -8.86 9.13 -10.37
CA VAL A 16 -9.16 10.35 -9.59
C VAL A 16 -7.89 11.08 -9.18
N LEU A 17 -6.86 10.35 -8.72
CA LEU A 17 -5.60 10.94 -8.28
C LEU A 17 -4.73 11.44 -9.43
N ARG A 18 -4.89 10.85 -10.62
CA ARG A 18 -4.22 11.29 -11.86
C ARG A 18 -4.65 12.69 -12.27
N ASP A 19 -5.93 13.00 -12.13
CA ASP A 19 -6.44 14.33 -12.47
C ASP A 19 -5.83 15.44 -11.59
N ASP A 20 -5.27 15.06 -10.43
CA ASP A 20 -4.53 15.92 -9.51
C ASP A 20 -2.99 15.85 -9.69
N GLY A 21 -2.50 15.25 -10.77
CA GLY A 21 -1.09 15.27 -11.16
C GLY A 21 -0.22 14.13 -10.59
N ILE A 22 -0.81 13.12 -9.95
CA ILE A 22 -0.09 11.90 -9.56
C ILE A 22 0.01 10.96 -10.77
N ASN A 23 1.21 10.51 -11.12
CA ASN A 23 1.35 9.54 -12.20
C ASN A 23 0.99 8.11 -11.72
N TYR A 24 0.67 7.22 -12.65
CA TYR A 24 0.26 5.85 -12.34
C TYR A 24 1.33 5.05 -11.59
N SER A 25 2.61 5.24 -11.89
CA SER A 25 3.71 4.52 -11.23
C SER A 25 3.82 4.90 -9.76
N ASP A 26 3.71 6.20 -9.47
CA ASP A 26 3.72 6.72 -8.11
C ASP A 26 2.48 6.20 -7.35
N TYR A 27 1.30 6.25 -7.96
CA TYR A 27 0.09 5.71 -7.36
C TYR A 27 0.22 4.22 -7.01
N VAL A 28 0.69 3.38 -7.94
CA VAL A 28 0.86 1.94 -7.69
C VAL A 28 1.89 1.71 -6.59
N THR A 29 3.00 2.47 -6.58
CA THR A 29 3.99 2.38 -5.50
C THR A 29 3.37 2.68 -4.13
N GLU A 30 2.62 3.77 -4.01
CA GLU A 30 1.93 4.14 -2.77
C GLU A 30 0.91 3.09 -2.33
N LEU A 31 0.15 2.56 -3.30
CA LEU A 31 -0.85 1.54 -3.06
C LEU A 31 -0.22 0.30 -2.46
N VAL A 32 0.92 -0.15 -2.98
CA VAL A 32 1.61 -1.37 -2.54
C VAL A 32 2.18 -1.22 -1.14
N LEU A 33 2.78 -0.06 -0.84
CA LEU A 33 3.31 0.25 0.49
C LEU A 33 2.22 0.23 1.55
N LEU A 34 1.05 0.81 1.26
CA LEU A 34 -0.11 0.80 2.15
C LEU A 34 -0.79 -0.58 2.22
N LEU A 35 -0.85 -1.28 1.10
CA LEU A 35 -1.49 -2.60 1.00
C LEU A 35 -0.81 -3.60 1.93
N PHE A 36 0.52 -3.61 2.00
CA PHE A 36 1.23 -4.48 2.93
C PHE A 36 0.84 -4.22 4.39
N ILE A 37 0.80 -2.94 4.81
CA ILE A 37 0.39 -2.55 6.17
C ILE A 37 -1.04 -3.01 6.45
N LYS A 38 -1.95 -2.78 5.50
CA LYS A 38 -3.35 -3.21 5.60
C LYS A 38 -3.46 -4.73 5.72
N MET A 39 -2.76 -5.48 4.88
CA MET A 39 -2.77 -6.94 4.90
C MET A 39 -2.29 -7.54 6.22
N VAL A 40 -1.23 -6.97 6.78
CA VAL A 40 -0.75 -7.37 8.09
C VAL A 40 -1.84 -7.16 9.14
N HIS A 41 -2.51 -6.00 9.10
CA HIS A 41 -3.58 -5.68 10.04
C HIS A 41 -4.76 -6.68 9.91
N GLU A 42 -5.27 -6.90 8.70
CA GLU A 42 -6.37 -7.84 8.45
C GLU A 42 -6.04 -9.27 8.91
N ASN A 43 -4.83 -9.75 8.62
CA ASN A 43 -4.39 -11.09 9.07
C ASN A 43 -4.20 -11.19 10.59
N THR A 44 -3.86 -10.08 11.25
CA THR A 44 -3.75 -10.02 12.70
C THR A 44 -5.13 -10.04 13.35
N GLU A 45 -6.08 -9.22 12.84
CA GLU A 45 -7.47 -9.19 13.33
C GLU A 45 -8.20 -10.52 13.09
N ALA A 46 -7.90 -11.21 11.98
CA ALA A 46 -8.41 -12.54 11.70
C ALA A 46 -7.79 -13.65 12.57
N GLY A 47 -6.83 -13.33 13.45
CA GLY A 47 -6.14 -14.29 14.31
C GLY A 47 -5.21 -15.27 13.57
N THR A 48 -4.89 -14.99 12.31
CA THR A 48 -3.99 -15.82 11.48
C THR A 48 -2.53 -15.63 11.89
N LEU A 49 -2.18 -14.42 12.34
CA LEU A 49 -0.86 -14.08 12.85
C LEU A 49 -0.83 -14.17 14.38
N LYS A 50 0.16 -14.90 14.93
CA LYS A 50 0.34 -15.04 16.38
C LYS A 50 0.78 -13.74 17.06
N LYS A 51 1.46 -12.86 16.32
CA LYS A 51 1.96 -11.56 16.76
C LYS A 51 1.90 -10.60 15.58
N HIS A 52 1.60 -9.33 15.84
CA HIS A 52 1.66 -8.28 14.84
C HIS A 52 3.13 -8.09 14.39
N PRO A 53 3.47 -8.33 13.10
CA PRO A 53 4.84 -8.24 12.62
C PRO A 53 5.35 -6.80 12.53
N LEU A 54 4.47 -5.83 12.28
CA LEU A 54 4.85 -4.41 12.31
C LEU A 54 4.95 -3.89 13.75
N PRO A 55 5.98 -3.08 14.07
CA PRO A 55 6.13 -2.46 15.38
C PRO A 55 4.98 -1.50 15.70
N GLU A 56 4.81 -1.19 16.99
CA GLU A 56 3.85 -0.18 17.43
C GLU A 56 4.21 1.19 16.83
N GLY A 57 3.20 2.00 16.51
CA GLY A 57 3.38 3.28 15.83
C GLY A 57 3.60 3.17 14.31
N CYS A 58 3.66 1.94 13.77
CA CYS A 58 3.81 1.63 12.34
C CYS A 58 2.70 0.71 11.80
N ARG A 59 1.54 0.66 12.46
CA ARG A 59 0.42 -0.23 12.10
C ARG A 59 -0.66 0.53 11.33
N TRP A 60 -1.59 -0.21 10.75
CA TRP A 60 -2.72 0.38 10.01
C TRP A 60 -3.55 1.34 10.88
N THR A 61 -3.75 0.99 12.15
CA THR A 61 -4.45 1.80 13.14
C THR A 61 -3.74 3.13 13.45
N ASP A 62 -2.44 3.22 13.17
CA ASP A 62 -1.66 4.46 13.32
C ASP A 62 -1.85 5.42 12.14
N LEU A 63 -2.58 4.99 11.09
CA LEU A 63 -2.88 5.76 9.89
C LEU A 63 -4.39 6.04 9.74
N ASN A 64 -5.23 5.01 9.86
CA ASN A 64 -6.62 5.08 9.38
C ASN A 64 -7.55 6.05 10.14
N GLY A 65 -7.21 6.38 11.38
CA GLY A 65 -7.94 7.38 12.18
C GLY A 65 -7.46 8.82 11.99
N LYS A 66 -6.45 9.07 11.15
CA LYS A 66 -5.79 10.38 11.01
C LYS A 66 -6.16 11.06 9.71
N SER A 67 -5.96 12.38 9.67
CA SER A 67 -6.25 13.21 8.51
C SER A 67 -5.26 14.37 8.38
N GLY A 68 -5.29 15.03 7.23
CA GLY A 68 -4.49 16.23 6.97
C GLY A 68 -2.99 16.00 7.14
N ILE A 69 -2.26 17.07 7.50
CA ILE A 69 -0.80 17.03 7.56
C ILE A 69 -0.25 16.00 8.56
N ASN A 70 -1.00 15.72 9.64
CA ASN A 70 -0.61 14.72 10.63
C ASN A 70 -0.53 13.33 10.01
N LEU A 71 -1.55 12.96 9.22
CA LEU A 71 -1.55 11.70 8.48
C LEU A 71 -0.33 11.58 7.56
N LEU A 72 -0.04 12.63 6.77
CA LEU A 72 1.09 12.61 5.84
C LEU A 72 2.45 12.52 6.56
N ASN A 73 2.60 13.23 7.67
CA ASN A 73 3.81 13.18 8.49
C ASN A 73 4.01 11.82 9.15
N ASP A 74 2.93 11.24 9.68
CA ASP A 74 2.97 9.90 10.26
C ASP A 74 3.30 8.84 9.22
N TYR A 75 2.70 8.92 8.02
CA TYR A 75 3.02 8.00 6.94
C TYR A 75 4.50 8.07 6.54
N LYS A 76 5.07 9.28 6.40
CA LYS A 76 6.51 9.46 6.16
C LYS A 76 7.38 8.84 7.26
N ARG A 77 7.02 9.06 8.53
CA ARG A 77 7.73 8.45 9.67
C ARG A 77 7.64 6.94 9.61
N ILE A 78 6.46 6.38 9.34
CA ILE A 78 6.23 4.94 9.28
C ILE A 78 7.10 4.31 8.17
N LEU A 79 7.12 4.89 6.97
CA LEU A 79 7.98 4.40 5.88
C LEU A 79 9.46 4.38 6.29
N LEU A 80 9.94 5.45 6.93
CA LEU A 80 11.32 5.53 7.43
C LEU A 80 11.59 4.46 8.50
N SER A 81 10.69 4.26 9.45
CA SER A 81 10.85 3.27 10.51
C SER A 81 10.84 1.84 10.00
N LEU A 82 9.94 1.54 9.06
CA LEU A 82 9.87 0.23 8.43
C LEU A 82 11.10 -0.05 7.57
N SER A 83 11.62 0.96 6.86
CA SER A 83 12.85 0.83 6.07
C SER A 83 14.10 0.60 6.93
N THR A 84 14.28 1.42 7.97
CA THR A 84 15.55 1.49 8.73
C THR A 84 15.60 0.61 9.98
N GLY A 85 14.45 0.08 10.43
CA GLY A 85 14.35 -0.60 11.72
C GLY A 85 14.28 0.36 12.91
N LYS A 86 14.31 1.69 12.70
CA LYS A 86 14.47 2.67 13.77
C LYS A 86 13.37 3.73 13.79
N ASP A 87 12.97 4.18 14.97
CA ASP A 87 12.05 5.31 15.12
C ASP A 87 12.73 6.68 14.90
N GLY A 88 11.96 7.75 15.12
CA GLY A 88 12.43 9.13 14.96
C GLY A 88 13.58 9.54 15.90
N ASP A 89 13.76 8.82 17.03
CA ASP A 89 14.83 9.06 17.99
C ASP A 89 16.06 8.16 17.72
N GLY A 90 15.98 7.30 16.69
CA GLY A 90 17.02 6.35 16.33
C GLY A 90 17.01 5.06 17.13
N THR A 91 15.96 4.81 17.91
CA THR A 91 15.78 3.58 18.70
C THR A 91 15.37 2.43 17.79
N LEU A 92 15.99 1.26 17.96
CA LEU A 92 15.62 0.06 17.21
C LEU A 92 14.21 -0.40 17.61
N VAL A 93 13.27 -0.37 16.66
CA VAL A 93 11.87 -0.79 16.83
C VAL A 93 11.56 -2.13 16.18
N HIS A 94 12.34 -2.53 15.16
CA HIS A 94 12.31 -3.86 14.57
C HIS A 94 13.64 -4.18 13.87
N ASP A 95 13.92 -5.47 13.69
CA ASP A 95 15.12 -5.98 13.01
C ASP A 95 14.77 -7.02 11.91
N ASP A 96 13.53 -7.00 11.42
CA ASP A 96 13.03 -7.97 10.44
C ASP A 96 13.59 -7.65 9.03
N PRO A 97 14.45 -8.52 8.46
CA PRO A 97 15.05 -8.26 7.15
C PRO A 97 14.03 -8.19 6.01
N LEU A 98 12.90 -8.90 6.13
CA LEU A 98 11.86 -8.90 5.10
C LEU A 98 11.12 -7.56 5.10
N ILE A 99 10.79 -7.02 6.28
CA ILE A 99 10.16 -5.70 6.39
C ILE A 99 11.11 -4.63 5.83
N SER A 100 12.38 -4.64 6.24
CA SER A 100 13.37 -3.71 5.71
C SER A 100 13.53 -3.82 4.19
N ALA A 101 13.48 -5.03 3.61
CA ALA A 101 13.56 -5.22 2.17
C ALA A 101 12.33 -4.68 1.41
N ILE A 102 11.13 -4.88 1.94
CA ILE A 102 9.88 -4.37 1.34
C ILE A 102 9.87 -2.84 1.30
N TYR A 103 10.38 -2.21 2.36
CA TYR A 103 10.40 -0.76 2.51
C TYR A 103 11.76 -0.13 2.17
N ALA A 104 12.66 -0.86 1.52
CA ALA A 104 13.98 -0.35 1.15
C ALA A 104 13.84 0.93 0.31
N ASP A 105 14.44 2.03 0.80
CA ASP A 105 14.36 3.36 0.20
C ASP A 105 12.93 3.88 -0.07
N ALA A 106 11.93 3.35 0.65
CA ALA A 106 10.54 3.74 0.49
C ALA A 106 10.35 5.22 0.87
N GLN A 107 9.85 6.00 -0.09
CA GLN A 107 9.51 7.41 0.12
C GLN A 107 8.18 7.71 -0.57
N THR A 108 7.32 8.43 0.13
CA THR A 108 6.06 8.87 -0.47
C THR A 108 6.28 10.01 -1.47
N ARG A 109 5.63 9.91 -2.62
CA ARG A 109 5.52 10.95 -3.64
C ARG A 109 4.29 11.84 -3.45
N LEU A 110 3.37 11.44 -2.57
CA LEU A 110 2.15 12.20 -2.26
C LEU A 110 2.50 13.54 -1.59
N ARG A 111 2.03 14.63 -2.19
CA ARG A 111 2.20 15.98 -1.65
C ARG A 111 0.97 16.48 -0.90
N GLU A 112 -0.22 16.09 -1.37
CA GLU A 112 -1.47 16.53 -0.78
C GLU A 112 -2.02 15.47 0.18
N PRO A 113 -2.23 15.80 1.47
CA PRO A 113 -2.72 14.82 2.44
C PRO A 113 -4.07 14.18 2.10
N ARG A 114 -4.93 14.90 1.37
CA ARG A 114 -6.23 14.39 0.94
C ARG A 114 -6.12 13.15 0.05
N HIS A 115 -5.05 13.04 -0.74
CA HIS A 115 -4.83 11.90 -1.63
C HIS A 115 -4.52 10.65 -0.82
N LEU A 116 -3.61 10.77 0.14
CA LEU A 116 -3.28 9.70 1.07
C LEU A 116 -4.51 9.26 1.88
N GLU A 117 -5.28 10.22 2.37
CA GLU A 117 -6.52 9.95 3.11
C GLU A 117 -7.54 9.20 2.26
N GLN A 118 -7.68 9.57 0.98
CA GLN A 118 -8.56 8.88 0.04
C GLN A 118 -8.10 7.44 -0.25
N MET A 119 -6.78 7.20 -0.36
CA MET A 119 -6.22 5.85 -0.50
C MET A 119 -6.53 4.98 0.72
N ILE A 120 -6.30 5.51 1.91
CA ILE A 120 -6.57 4.82 3.17
C ILE A 120 -8.05 4.47 3.31
N LYS A 121 -8.94 5.45 3.10
CA LYS A 121 -10.39 5.23 3.14
C LYS A 121 -10.85 4.19 2.12
N THR A 122 -10.27 4.18 0.93
CA THR A 122 -10.62 3.21 -0.11
C THR A 122 -10.20 1.80 0.30
N LEU A 123 -8.99 1.64 0.85
CA LEU A 123 -8.47 0.38 1.36
C LEU A 123 -9.28 -0.16 2.55
N ASP A 124 -9.79 0.72 3.43
CA ASP A 124 -10.66 0.33 4.55
C ASP A 124 -12.04 -0.16 4.12
N GLN A 125 -12.52 0.26 2.94
CA GLN A 125 -13.81 -0.17 2.41
C GLN A 125 -13.75 -1.45 1.58
N ILE A 126 -12.59 -2.12 1.52
CA ILE A 126 -12.43 -3.39 0.79
C ILE A 126 -12.68 -4.54 1.78
N ASP A 127 -13.49 -5.52 1.36
CA ASP A 127 -13.65 -6.77 2.07
C ASP A 127 -12.46 -7.70 1.77
N TRP A 128 -11.43 -7.60 2.60
CA TRP A 128 -10.17 -8.33 2.43
C TRP A 128 -10.29 -9.83 2.73
N PHE A 129 -11.26 -10.25 3.53
CA PHE A 129 -11.50 -11.66 3.81
C PHE A 129 -11.95 -12.39 2.54
N SER A 130 -12.87 -11.79 1.79
CA SER A 130 -13.27 -12.30 0.47
C SER A 130 -12.10 -12.24 -0.53
N ALA A 131 -11.31 -11.16 -0.52
CA ALA A 131 -10.16 -10.99 -1.42
C ALA A 131 -9.05 -12.05 -1.20
N GLN A 132 -8.80 -12.44 0.06
CA GLN A 132 -7.82 -13.49 0.39
C GLN A 132 -8.21 -14.85 -0.15
N LYS A 133 -9.51 -15.18 -0.11
CA LYS A 133 -10.04 -16.45 -0.61
C LYS A 133 -9.94 -16.56 -2.13
N ASP A 134 -10.10 -15.44 -2.83
CA ASP A 134 -10.09 -15.39 -4.29
C ASP A 134 -8.68 -15.21 -4.88
N GLY A 135 -7.69 -14.77 -4.10
CA GLY A 135 -6.28 -14.73 -4.48
C GLY A 135 -5.69 -13.32 -4.59
N LEU A 136 -5.03 -12.86 -3.52
CA LEU A 136 -4.38 -11.54 -3.49
C LEU A 136 -3.22 -11.36 -4.48
N GLY A 137 -2.55 -12.46 -4.83
CA GLY A 137 -1.52 -12.46 -5.87
C GLY A 137 -2.10 -12.02 -7.21
N ASP A 138 -3.28 -12.53 -7.57
CA ASP A 138 -3.95 -12.18 -8.81
C ASP A 138 -4.44 -10.73 -8.81
N LEU A 139 -4.81 -10.20 -7.65
CA LEU A 139 -5.14 -8.78 -7.49
C LEU A 139 -3.94 -7.88 -7.75
N TYR A 140 -2.78 -8.22 -7.18
CA TYR A 140 -1.54 -7.48 -7.40
C TYR A 140 -1.06 -7.58 -8.85
N GLU A 141 -1.08 -8.78 -9.42
CA GLU A 141 -0.72 -9.00 -10.83
C GLU A 141 -1.66 -8.26 -11.77
N GLY A 142 -2.97 -8.24 -11.51
CA GLY A 142 -3.93 -7.47 -12.30
C GLY A 142 -3.68 -5.96 -12.24
N LEU A 143 -3.23 -5.43 -11.09
CA LEU A 143 -2.81 -4.03 -10.97
C LEU A 143 -1.55 -3.74 -11.78
N LEU A 144 -0.56 -4.64 -11.73
CA LEU A 144 0.67 -4.52 -12.52
C LEU A 144 0.39 -4.62 -14.02
N GLU A 145 -0.46 -5.55 -14.44
CA GLU A 145 -0.87 -5.73 -15.84
C GLU A 145 -1.56 -4.47 -16.37
N LYS A 146 -2.50 -3.90 -15.61
CA LYS A 146 -3.13 -2.62 -15.99
C LYS A 146 -2.12 -1.48 -16.08
N ASN A 147 -1.20 -1.39 -15.12
CA ASN A 147 -0.16 -0.37 -15.12
C ASN A 147 0.80 -0.51 -16.32
N ALA A 148 1.14 -1.74 -16.71
CA ALA A 148 1.99 -2.05 -17.85
C ALA A 148 1.33 -1.76 -19.20
N ASN A 149 0.02 -2.01 -19.30
CA ASN A 149 -0.77 -1.74 -20.51
C ASN A 149 -1.12 -0.24 -20.68
N GLU A 150 -0.93 0.58 -19.65
CA GLU A 150 -1.12 2.02 -19.73
C GLU A 150 0.03 2.68 -20.51
N THR A 151 -0.19 2.97 -21.79
CA THR A 151 0.82 3.53 -22.72
C THR A 151 1.56 4.78 -22.23
N LYS A 152 0.98 5.55 -21.29
CA LYS A 152 1.57 6.77 -20.73
C LYS A 152 2.41 6.54 -19.48
N SER A 153 2.38 5.35 -18.87
CA SER A 153 3.11 5.03 -17.65
C SER A 153 4.59 4.68 -17.92
N GLY A 154 4.90 4.19 -19.13
CA GLY A 154 6.23 3.64 -19.46
C GLY A 154 6.58 2.36 -18.69
N ALA A 155 5.63 1.76 -17.96
CA ALA A 155 5.86 0.63 -17.08
C ALA A 155 5.87 -0.73 -17.81
N GLY A 156 5.40 -0.79 -19.07
CA GLY A 156 5.42 -2.00 -19.89
C GLY A 156 6.81 -2.62 -20.09
N GLN A 157 7.89 -1.86 -19.86
CA GLN A 157 9.26 -2.38 -19.89
C GLN A 157 9.61 -3.29 -18.69
N TYR A 158 8.83 -3.25 -17.62
CA TYR A 158 9.04 -4.03 -16.39
C TYR A 158 8.08 -5.22 -16.24
N PHE A 159 7.17 -5.40 -17.20
CA PHE A 159 6.14 -6.44 -17.16
C PHE A 159 6.31 -7.45 -18.29
N THR A 160 6.16 -8.72 -17.98
CA THR A 160 6.10 -9.81 -18.97
C THR A 160 4.74 -10.50 -18.83
N PRO A 161 3.87 -10.48 -19.87
CA PRO A 161 2.56 -11.12 -19.81
C PRO A 161 2.67 -12.61 -19.49
N ARG A 162 1.74 -13.14 -18.67
CA ARG A 162 1.61 -14.59 -18.49
C ARG A 162 1.04 -15.20 -19.77
N ALA A 163 1.48 -16.43 -20.08
CA ALA A 163 0.85 -17.21 -21.14
C ALA A 163 -0.61 -17.51 -20.76
N LEU A 164 -1.51 -17.31 -21.73
CA LEU A 164 -2.94 -17.61 -21.64
C LEU A 164 -3.21 -19.11 -21.60
#